data_AF-A0A9X1SZP1-F1
#
_entry.id   AF-A0A9X1SZP1-F1
#
_cell.length_a   1.000
_cell.length_b   1.000
_cell.length_c   1.000
_cell.angle_alpha   90.00
_cell.angle_beta   90.00
_cell.angle_gamma   90.00
#
_symmetry.space_group_name_H-M   'P 1'
#
loop_
_entity.id
_entity.type
_entity.pdbx_description
1 polymer ?
#
loop_
_entity_poly.entity_id
_entity_poly.type
_entity_poly.pdbx_seq_one_letter_code
_entity_poly.pdbx_strand_id
1 'polypeptide(L)'
;MTTIKASCPSCGDVELTPHQVRLVVCSVKSWSYYAFICTTCHEEVRKPAGRDVVALLISGGVVAEPWNVPAEVLEEHEGPTLNYDDVLDFALWLEQADLLAAAAAAQGPRPRAQAPETAA
;
A
#
# COMPACT_ATOMS: atom_id res chain seq x y z
N MET A 1 17.49 -29.37 0.69
CA MET A 1 16.29 -28.70 1.22
C MET A 1 16.79 -27.48 1.99
N THR A 2 16.49 -26.27 1.55
CA THR A 2 16.95 -25.03 2.22
C THR A 2 16.10 -24.81 3.47
N THR A 3 16.74 -24.58 4.61
CA THR A 3 16.06 -24.23 5.86
C THR A 3 16.33 -22.76 6.17
N ILE A 4 15.28 -22.05 6.55
CA ILE A 4 15.31 -20.63 6.90
C ILE A 4 15.25 -20.54 8.41
N LYS A 5 16.24 -19.90 9.02
CA LYS A 5 16.22 -19.59 10.44
C LYS A 5 15.56 -18.23 10.66
N ALA A 6 14.49 -18.22 11.45
CA ALA A 6 13.81 -17.01 11.86
C ALA A 6 13.59 -17.02 13.37
N SER A 7 13.64 -15.86 14.02
CA SER A 7 13.38 -15.78 15.46
C SER A 7 11.92 -15.46 15.76
N CYS A 8 11.28 -16.25 16.60
CA CYS A 8 10.01 -15.95 17.24
C CYS A 8 10.27 -15.20 18.55
N PRO A 9 9.57 -14.08 18.85
CA PRO A 9 9.77 -13.33 20.09
C PRO A 9 9.45 -14.14 21.35
N SER A 10 8.54 -15.11 21.26
CA SER A 10 8.09 -15.95 22.38
C SER A 10 8.94 -17.23 22.54
N CYS A 11 9.40 -17.84 21.44
CA CYS A 11 10.01 -19.16 21.44
C CYS A 11 11.51 -19.19 21.09
N GLY A 12 12.08 -18.08 20.61
CA GLY A 12 13.46 -18.03 20.12
C GLY A 12 13.58 -18.47 18.66
N ASP A 13 14.73 -19.00 18.28
CA ASP A 13 15.01 -19.37 16.88
C ASP A 13 14.24 -20.62 16.46
N VAL A 14 13.56 -20.53 15.31
CA VAL A 14 12.82 -21.61 14.68
C VAL A 14 13.33 -21.85 13.25
N GLU A 15 13.26 -23.11 12.83
CA GLU A 15 13.64 -23.53 11.48
C GLU A 15 12.38 -23.71 10.64
N LEU A 16 12.34 -23.03 9.50
CA LEU A 16 11.19 -22.98 8.60
C LEU A 16 11.61 -23.43 7.21
N THR A 17 10.66 -24.00 6.48
CA THR A 17 10.80 -24.24 5.05
C THR A 17 10.43 -22.98 4.26
N PRO A 18 10.89 -22.81 3.01
CA PRO A 18 10.56 -21.65 2.19
C PRO A 18 9.05 -21.45 1.99
N HIS A 19 8.27 -22.54 1.97
CA HIS A 19 6.81 -22.50 1.82
C HIS A 19 6.07 -22.03 3.08
N GLN A 20 6.73 -22.02 4.24
CA GLN A 20 6.15 -21.56 5.51
C GLN A 20 6.41 -20.06 5.77
N VAL A 21 7.19 -19.42 4.90
CA VAL A 21 7.49 -18.00 4.98
C VAL A 21 6.76 -17.28 3.85
N ARG A 22 5.98 -16.28 4.21
CA ARG A 22 5.34 -15.37 3.28
C ARG A 22 6.16 -14.10 3.18
N LEU A 23 6.61 -13.75 1.98
CA LEU A 23 7.40 -12.54 1.72
C LEU A 23 6.57 -11.56 0.89
N VAL A 24 6.35 -10.36 1.41
CA VAL A 24 5.66 -9.28 0.70
C VAL A 24 6.66 -8.17 0.38
N VAL A 25 6.84 -7.91 -0.91
CA VAL A 25 7.73 -6.86 -1.41
C VAL A 25 6.87 -5.70 -1.90
N CYS A 26 6.95 -4.60 -1.17
CA CYS A 26 6.14 -3.42 -1.42
C CYS A 26 6.83 -2.46 -2.41
N SER A 27 6.05 -1.70 -3.19
CA SER A 27 6.56 -0.59 -4.00
C SER A 27 7.30 0.45 -3.13
N VAL A 28 6.84 0.64 -1.89
CA VAL A 28 7.55 1.40 -0.85
C VAL A 28 8.46 0.46 -0.05
N LYS A 29 9.78 0.64 -0.19
CA LYS A 29 10.80 -0.27 0.38
C LYS A 29 10.65 -0.49 1.89
N SER A 30 10.33 0.55 2.66
CA SER A 30 10.19 0.48 4.12
C SER A 30 8.98 -0.34 4.58
N TRP A 31 8.03 -0.62 3.69
CA TRP A 31 6.81 -1.35 4.00
C TRP A 31 6.88 -2.83 3.60
N SER A 32 8.01 -3.27 3.05
CA SER A 32 8.24 -4.68 2.76
C SER A 32 8.40 -5.47 4.06
N TYR A 33 7.84 -6.67 4.11
CA TYR A 33 7.85 -7.50 5.30
C TYR A 33 7.83 -8.98 4.95
N TYR A 34 8.26 -9.81 5.89
CA TYR A 34 8.00 -11.24 5.86
C TYR A 34 7.18 -11.65 7.08
N ALA A 35 6.38 -12.69 6.92
CA ALA A 35 5.56 -13.27 7.97
C ALA A 35 5.67 -14.79 7.95
N PHE A 36 5.56 -15.41 9.11
CA PHE A 36 5.52 -16.86 9.25
C PHE A 36 4.70 -17.25 10.48
N ILE A 37 4.21 -18.48 10.49
CA ILE A 37 3.55 -19.06 11.67
C ILE A 37 4.61 -19.83 12.46
N CYS A 38 4.79 -19.50 13.73
CA CYS A 38 5.72 -20.21 14.59
C CYS A 38 5.27 -21.66 14.78
N THR A 39 6.16 -22.63 14.58
CA THR A 39 5.84 -24.06 14.75
C THR A 39 5.68 -24.50 16.20
N THR A 40 6.04 -23.63 17.16
CA THR A 40 6.02 -23.92 18.61
C THR A 40 4.81 -23.29 19.29
N CYS A 41 4.60 -21.98 19.12
CA CYS A 41 3.46 -21.27 19.72
C CYS A 41 2.27 -21.07 18.77
N HIS A 42 2.42 -21.38 17.48
CA HIS A 42 1.39 -21.19 16.44
C HIS A 42 0.93 -19.74 16.24
N GLU A 43 1.64 -18.76 16.77
CA GLU A 43 1.40 -17.34 16.52
C GLU A 43 2.01 -16.90 15.19
N GLU A 44 1.32 -15.97 14.52
CA GLU A 44 1.87 -15.28 13.34
C GLU A 44 2.88 -14.22 13.78
N VAL A 45 4.10 -14.33 13.27
CA VAL A 45 5.17 -13.37 13.51
C VAL A 45 5.41 -12.59 12.23
N ARG A 46 5.30 -11.27 12.30
CA ARG A 46 5.56 -10.35 11.19
C ARG A 46 6.80 -9.50 11.47
N LYS A 47 7.70 -9.40 10.50
CA LYS A 47 8.96 -8.65 10.62
C LYS A 47 9.27 -7.82 9.37
N PRO A 48 9.86 -6.63 9.53
CA PRO A 48 10.25 -5.80 8.39
C PRO A 48 11.33 -6.52 7.57
N ALA A 49 11.22 -6.43 6.25
CA ALA A 49 12.15 -7.04 5.30
C ALA A 49 12.91 -5.94 4.57
N GLY A 50 14.13 -5.66 5.03
CA GLY A 50 15.06 -4.80 4.30
C GLY A 50 15.56 -5.45 3.01
N ARG A 51 16.26 -4.68 2.17
CA ARG A 51 16.77 -5.17 0.86
C ARG A 51 17.58 -6.46 0.97
N ASP A 52 18.45 -6.55 1.97
CA ASP A 52 19.32 -7.71 2.18
C ASP A 52 18.52 -8.95 2.61
N VAL A 53 17.52 -8.75 3.48
CA VAL A 53 16.62 -9.82 3.94
C VAL A 53 15.76 -10.33 2.79
N VAL A 54 15.21 -9.44 1.97
CA VAL A 54 14.44 -9.80 0.78
C VAL A 54 15.31 -10.65 -0.17
N ALA A 55 16.53 -10.19 -0.47
CA ALA A 55 17.45 -10.92 -1.35
C ALA A 55 17.81 -12.31 -0.78
N LEU A 56 18.03 -12.40 0.53
CA LEU A 56 18.34 -13.65 1.22
C LEU A 56 17.16 -14.63 1.23
N LEU A 57 15.94 -14.15 1.44
CA LEU A 57 14.75 -15.00 1.42
C LEU A 57 14.44 -15.49 0.00
N ILE A 58 14.58 -14.63 -1.01
CA ILE A 58 14.42 -15.02 -2.42
C ILE A 58 15.47 -16.07 -2.81
N SER A 59 16.74 -15.88 -2.44
CA SER A 59 17.79 -16.88 -2.71
C SER A 59 17.56 -18.19 -1.95
N GLY A 60 16.92 -18.13 -0.78
CA GLY A 60 16.45 -19.29 -0.02
C GLY A 60 15.27 -20.04 -0.65
N GLY A 61 14.66 -19.51 -1.71
CA GLY A 61 13.54 -20.11 -2.43
C GLY A 61 12.15 -19.61 -2.00
N VAL A 62 12.07 -18.52 -1.23
CA VAL A 62 10.79 -17.90 -0.87
C VAL A 62 10.26 -17.09 -2.04
N VAL A 63 8.98 -17.29 -2.38
CA VAL A 63 8.32 -16.53 -3.44
C VAL A 63 7.94 -15.15 -2.91
N ALA A 64 8.37 -14.10 -3.61
CA ALA A 64 8.01 -12.73 -3.28
C ALA A 64 6.63 -12.39 -3.86
N GLU A 65 5.70 -11.98 -3.00
CA GLU A 65 4.42 -11.40 -3.37
C GLU A 65 4.61 -9.89 -3.58
N PRO A 66 4.45 -9.37 -4.82
CA PRO A 66 4.52 -7.95 -5.05
C PRO A 66 3.27 -7.26 -4.49
N TRP A 67 3.47 -6.20 -3.71
CA TRP A 67 2.41 -5.32 -3.26
C TRP A 67 2.61 -3.93 -3.84
N ASN A 68 1.76 -3.57 -4.80
CA ASN A 68 1.73 -2.21 -5.33
C ASN A 68 0.82 -1.35 -4.47
N VAL A 69 1.39 -0.36 -3.79
CA VAL A 69 0.64 0.61 -3.00
C VAL A 69 -0.01 1.62 -3.97
N PRO A 70 -1.34 1.83 -3.89
CA PRO A 70 -2.04 2.84 -4.67
C PRO A 70 -1.48 4.25 -4.42
N ALA A 71 -1.57 5.12 -5.43
CA ALA A 71 -1.02 6.47 -5.34
C ALA A 71 -1.66 7.28 -4.21
N GLU A 72 -2.95 7.07 -3.97
CA GLU A 72 -3.77 7.72 -2.95
C GLU A 72 -3.21 7.50 -1.53
N VAL A 73 -2.60 6.35 -1.27
CA VAL A 73 -1.99 6.03 0.03
C VAL A 73 -0.66 6.78 0.23
N LEU A 74 -0.04 7.23 -0.85
CA LEU A 74 1.23 7.96 -0.86
C LEU A 74 1.04 9.47 -1.00
N GLU A 75 -0.21 9.94 -1.06
CA GLU A 75 -0.53 11.36 -1.11
C GLU A 75 -0.10 12.05 0.19
N GLU A 76 0.39 13.28 0.07
CA GLU A 76 0.60 14.13 1.24
C GLU A 76 -0.79 14.60 1.71
N HIS A 77 -1.19 14.14 2.90
CA HIS A 77 -2.41 14.63 3.54
C HIS A 77 -2.12 15.94 4.27
N GLU A 78 -2.75 17.01 3.81
CA GLU A 78 -2.76 18.30 4.52
C GLU A 78 -4.08 18.51 5.25
N GLY A 79 -4.00 19.14 6.42
CA GLY A 79 -5.16 19.49 7.23
C GLY A 79 -5.49 18.49 8.34
N PRO A 80 -6.58 18.73 9.10
CA PRO A 80 -7.03 17.85 10.16
C PRO A 80 -7.57 16.52 9.61
N THR A 81 -7.57 15.48 10.45
CA THR A 81 -8.25 14.22 10.13
C THR A 81 -9.73 14.48 9.92
N LEU A 82 -10.30 13.97 8.82
CA LEU A 82 -11.73 14.04 8.57
C LEU A 82 -12.50 13.35 9.69
N ASN A 83 -13.46 14.07 10.25
CA ASN A 83 -14.40 13.57 11.24
C ASN A 83 -15.82 13.47 10.63
N TYR A 84 -16.78 13.06 11.45
CA TYR A 84 -18.15 12.85 10.99
C TYR A 84 -18.83 14.15 10.51
N ASP A 85 -18.60 15.26 11.20
CA ASP A 85 -19.21 16.56 10.88
C ASP A 85 -18.68 17.08 9.54
N ASP A 86 -17.40 16.87 9.21
CA ASP A 86 -16.84 17.25 7.91
C ASP A 86 -17.56 16.56 6.74
N VAL A 87 -17.94 15.29 6.92
CA VAL A 87 -18.70 14.51 5.92
C VAL A 87 -20.13 15.02 5.82
N LEU A 88 -20.76 15.35 6.95
CA LEU A 88 -22.11 15.89 6.98
C LEU A 88 -22.17 17.27 6.32
N ASP A 89 -21.23 18.16 6.64
CA ASP A 89 -21.10 19.48 6.06
C ASP A 89 -20.86 19.39 4.54
N PHE A 90 -20.01 18.46 4.10
CA PHE A 90 -19.82 18.21 2.67
C PHE A 90 -21.12 17.73 1.99
N ALA A 91 -21.87 16.83 2.62
CA ALA A 91 -23.13 16.33 2.08
C ALA A 91 -24.21 17.43 1.97
N LEU A 92 -24.34 18.26 3.01
CA LEU A 92 -25.23 19.42 3.00
C LEU A 92 -24.81 20.41 1.91
N TRP A 93 -23.52 20.73 1.83
CA TRP A 93 -22.99 21.62 0.79
C TRP A 93 -23.29 21.10 -0.62
N LEU A 94 -23.14 19.80 -0.86
CA LEU A 94 -23.42 19.17 -2.15
C LEU A 94 -24.91 19.28 -2.53
N GLU A 95 -25.82 19.14 -1.57
CA GLU A 95 -27.27 19.32 -1.79
C GLU A 95 -27.60 20.75 -2.24
N GLN A 96 -26.89 21.77 -1.74
CA GLN A 96 -27.01 23.13 -2.26
C GLN A 96 -26.22 23.36 -3.56
N ALA A 97 -25.25 22.50 -3.88
CA ALA A 97 -24.39 22.61 -5.06
C ALA A 97 -25.03 22.10 -6.37
N ASP A 98 -26.25 21.55 -6.36
CA ASP A 98 -27.02 21.31 -7.60
C ASP A 98 -27.14 22.58 -8.46
N LEU A 99 -27.15 23.76 -7.81
CA LEU A 99 -27.08 25.06 -8.47
C LEU A 99 -25.72 25.33 -9.15
N LEU A 100 -24.61 24.85 -8.57
CA LEU A 100 -23.26 24.97 -9.12
C LEU A 100 -23.05 24.01 -10.30
N ALA A 101 -23.55 22.77 -10.21
CA ALA A 101 -23.55 21.82 -11.31
C ALA A 101 -24.41 22.32 -12.49
N ALA A 102 -25.59 22.89 -12.21
CA ALA A 102 -26.42 23.53 -13.23
C ALA A 102 -25.73 24.76 -13.85
N ALA A 103 -25.05 25.60 -13.06
CA ALA A 103 -24.32 26.77 -13.56
C ALA A 103 -23.06 26.40 -14.37
N ALA A 104 -22.35 25.34 -13.99
CA ALA A 104 -21.21 24.82 -14.74
C ALA A 104 -21.64 24.14 -16.04
N ALA A 105 -22.78 23.43 -16.03
CA ALA A 105 -23.37 22.84 -17.23
C ALA A 105 -23.96 23.89 -18.19
N ALA A 106 -24.43 25.03 -17.69
CA ALA A 106 -24.91 26.16 -18.50
C ALA A 106 -23.77 26.88 -19.26
N GLN A 107 -22.54 26.81 -18.76
CA GLN A 107 -21.35 27.29 -19.47
C GLN A 107 -20.87 26.17 -20.41
N GLY A 108 -21.31 26.22 -21.67
CA GLY A 108 -20.97 25.22 -22.68
C GLY A 108 -19.46 24.93 -22.81
N PRO A 109 -19.08 23.80 -23.45
CA PRO A 109 -17.72 23.30 -23.44
C PRO A 109 -16.73 24.35 -23.95
N ARG A 110 -15.78 24.74 -23.09
CA ARG A 110 -14.66 25.59 -23.50
C ARG A 110 -13.83 24.84 -24.54
N PRO A 111 -13.53 25.43 -25.71
CA PRO A 111 -12.69 24.79 -26.70
C PRO A 111 -11.32 24.50 -26.07
N ARG A 112 -10.94 23.22 -26.10
CA ARG A 112 -9.66 22.72 -25.61
C ARG A 112 -8.56 23.35 -26.46
N ALA A 113 -7.74 24.22 -25.87
CA ALA A 113 -6.56 24.74 -26.53
C ALA A 113 -5.68 23.56 -26.95
N GLN A 114 -5.50 23.37 -28.26
CA GLN A 114 -4.60 22.37 -28.81
C GLN A 114 -3.17 22.79 -28.47
N ALA A 115 -2.41 21.90 -27.82
CA ALA A 115 -0.99 22.09 -27.63
C ALA A 115 -0.28 22.09 -29.00
N PRO A 116 0.73 22.94 -29.23
CA PRO A 116 1.46 22.95 -30.49
C PRO A 116 2.20 21.62 -30.64
N GLU A 117 1.91 20.94 -31.74
CA GLU A 117 2.57 19.72 -32.20
C GLU A 117 4.03 20.06 -32.54
N THR A 118 4.97 19.51 -31.77
CA THR A 118 6.40 19.71 -31.95
C THR A 118 6.82 19.09 -33.29
N ALA A 119 7.16 19.96 -34.26
CA ALA A 119 7.72 19.56 -35.54
C ALA A 119 9.10 18.90 -35.38
N ALA A 120 9.34 17.90 -36.23
CA ALA A 120 10.50 17.02 -36.32
C ALA A 120 11.85 17.71 -36.56
#